data_AF-A0A7L4ZVI5-F1
#
_entry.id   AF-A0A7L4ZVI5-F1
#
_cell.length_a   1.000
_cell.length_b   1.000
_cell.length_c   1.000
_cell.angle_alpha   90.00
_cell.angle_beta   90.00
_cell.angle_gamma   90.00
#
_symmetry.space_group_name_H-M   'P 1'
#
loop_
_entity.id
_entity.type
_entity.pdbx_description
1 polymer ?
#
loop_
_entity_poly.entity_id
_entity_poly.type
_entity_poly.pdbx_seq_one_letter_code
_entity_poly.pdbx_strand_id
1 'polypeptide(L)'
;MRPELERLHRIEQYLLSTSAATDWQRQLRLDPTLADDAHEQLRLYQALHEAGRLQLRRELSRIHTRLYGPRRTGWFTAATAGLRTVLLRWPRFRSRS
;
A
#
# COMPACT_ATOMS: atom_id res chain seq x y z
N MET A 1 -30.21 19.31 -8.34
CA MET A 1 -28.96 18.73 -7.79
C MET A 1 -28.90 19.01 -6.30
N ARG A 2 -28.26 18.14 -5.50
CA ARG A 2 -28.11 18.38 -4.05
C ARG A 2 -27.06 19.47 -3.83
N PRO A 3 -27.38 20.57 -3.11
CA PRO A 3 -26.46 21.70 -2.93
C PRO A 3 -25.16 21.29 -2.22
N GLU A 4 -25.20 20.26 -1.39
CA GLU A 4 -24.01 19.73 -0.70
C GLU A 4 -23.00 19.12 -1.68
N LEU A 5 -23.47 18.46 -2.74
CA LEU A 5 -22.60 17.86 -3.76
C LEU A 5 -21.95 18.93 -4.65
N GLU A 6 -22.66 20.01 -4.95
CA GLU A 6 -22.09 21.15 -5.67
C GLU A 6 -21.00 21.85 -4.85
N ARG A 7 -21.18 21.94 -3.52
CA ARG A 7 -20.17 22.48 -2.61
C ARG A 7 -18.90 21.63 -2.64
N LEU A 8 -19.03 20.32 -2.51
CA LEU A 8 -17.91 19.38 -2.58
C LEU A 8 -17.18 19.44 -3.92
N HIS A 9 -17.92 19.52 -5.03
CA HIS A 9 -17.33 19.59 -6.36
C HIS A 9 -16.52 20.87 -6.58
N ARG A 10 -16.96 22.01 -6.04
CA ARG A 10 -16.20 23.27 -6.11
C ARG A 10 -14.90 23.20 -5.30
N ILE A 11 -14.94 22.57 -4.12
CA ILE A 11 -13.73 22.39 -3.31
C ILE A 11 -12.75 21.47 -4.04
N GLU A 12 -13.23 20.37 -4.63
CA GLU A 12 -12.40 19.45 -5.41
C GLU A 12 -11.76 20.14 -6.62
N GLN A 13 -12.52 20.90 -7.40
CA GLN A 13 -11.99 21.68 -8.52
C GLN A 13 -10.90 22.64 -8.06
N TYR A 14 -11.09 23.32 -6.92
CA TYR A 14 -10.07 24.18 -6.36
C TYR A 14 -8.79 23.42 -5.98
N LEU A 15 -8.93 22.31 -5.23
CA LEU A 15 -7.80 21.50 -4.77
C LEU A 15 -6.98 20.90 -5.92
N LEU A 16 -7.63 20.61 -7.05
CA LEU A 16 -6.99 20.04 -8.24
C LEU A 16 -6.44 21.11 -9.21
N SER A 17 -6.91 22.36 -9.11
CA SER A 17 -6.43 23.45 -9.95
C SER A 17 -5.15 24.09 -9.39
N THR A 18 -4.06 24.06 -10.17
CA THR A 18 -2.78 24.69 -9.80
C THR A 18 -2.85 26.22 -9.72
N SER A 19 -3.89 26.82 -10.31
CA SER A 19 -4.12 28.27 -10.32
C SER A 19 -5.11 28.62 -9.21
N ALA A 20 -4.59 28.97 -8.04
CA ALA A 20 -5.41 29.50 -6.96
C ALA A 20 -5.99 30.86 -7.38
N ALA A 21 -7.23 30.83 -7.88
CA ALA A 21 -7.97 32.05 -8.19
C ALA A 21 -8.16 32.87 -6.91
N THR A 22 -7.75 34.14 -6.94
CA THR A 22 -7.88 35.13 -5.84
C THR A 22 -9.30 35.19 -5.26
N ASP A 23 -10.31 34.83 -6.06
CA ASP A 23 -11.72 34.76 -5.67
C ASP A 23 -12.02 33.66 -4.66
N TRP A 24 -11.32 32.52 -4.75
CA TRP A 24 -11.49 31.42 -3.81
C TRP A 24 -10.95 31.78 -2.43
N GLN A 25 -9.79 32.43 -2.37
CA GLN A 25 -9.24 32.92 -1.10
C GLN A 25 -10.16 33.96 -0.43
N ARG A 26 -10.91 34.75 -1.21
CA ARG A 26 -11.95 35.62 -0.68
C ARG A 26 -13.13 34.83 -0.12
N GLN A 27 -13.60 33.80 -0.84
CA GLN A 27 -14.71 32.95 -0.38
C GLN A 27 -14.38 32.21 0.93
N LEU A 28 -13.18 31.64 1.06
CA LEU A 28 -12.75 30.98 2.30
C LEU A 28 -12.69 31.93 3.51
N ARG A 29 -12.40 33.21 3.30
CA ARG A 29 -12.41 34.22 4.38
C ARG A 29 -13.82 34.63 4.79
N LEU A 30 -14.77 34.57 3.86
CA LEU A 30 -16.17 34.97 4.08
C LEU A 30 -17.00 33.81 4.64
N ASP A 31 -16.61 32.57 4.37
CA ASP A 31 -17.29 31.36 4.84
C ASP A 31 -16.30 30.45 5.61
N PRO A 32 -16.23 30.57 6.95
CA PRO A 32 -15.32 29.76 7.75
C PRO A 32 -15.67 28.27 7.71
N THR A 33 -16.95 27.91 7.52
CA THR A 33 -17.34 26.49 7.41
C THR A 33 -16.81 25.87 6.12
N LEU A 34 -16.79 26.63 5.02
CA LEU A 34 -16.16 26.19 3.77
C LEU A 34 -14.64 26.01 3.92
N ALA A 35 -13.99 26.85 4.74
CA ALA A 35 -12.58 26.70 5.05
C ALA A 35 -12.29 25.42 5.82
N ASP A 36 -13.08 25.11 6.85
CA ASP A 36 -12.94 23.88 7.61
C ASP A 36 -13.17 22.64 6.74
N ASP A 37 -14.21 22.64 5.89
CA ASP A 37 -14.49 21.57 4.94
C ASP A 37 -13.32 21.35 3.97
N ALA A 38 -12.76 22.44 3.43
CA ALA A 38 -11.62 22.37 2.51
C ALA A 38 -10.35 21.84 3.20
N HIS A 39 -10.11 22.23 4.46
CA HIS A 39 -9.00 21.72 5.26
C HIS A 39 -9.16 20.24 5.60
N GLU A 40 -10.37 19.79 5.90
CA GLU A 40 -10.65 18.37 6.13
C GLU A 40 -10.45 17.55 4.84
N GLN A 41 -11.00 17.99 3.72
CA GLN A 41 -10.79 17.33 2.43
C GLN A 41 -9.30 17.26 2.06
N LEU A 42 -8.54 18.34 2.24
CA LEU A 42 -7.10 18.34 1.98
C LEU A 42 -6.37 17.28 2.84
N ARG A 43 -6.70 17.17 4.13
CA ARG A 43 -6.13 16.14 5.02
C ARG A 43 -6.47 14.73 4.54
N LEU A 44 -7.70 14.49 4.12
CA LEU A 44 -8.14 13.19 3.59
C LEU A 44 -7.40 12.84 2.29
N TYR A 45 -7.28 13.78 1.35
CA TYR A 45 -6.51 13.57 0.12
C TYR A 45 -5.05 13.26 0.40
N GLN A 46 -4.41 13.98 1.34
CA GLN A 46 -3.03 13.71 1.74
C GLN A 46 -2.86 12.30 2.34
N ALA A 47 -3.78 11.90 3.23
CA ALA A 47 -3.76 10.58 3.84
C ALA A 47 -3.94 9.47 2.79
N LEU A 48 -4.89 9.63 1.86
CA LEU A 48 -5.09 8.69 0.75
C LEU A 48 -3.87 8.61 -0.16
N HIS A 49 -3.26 9.76 -0.47
CA HIS A 49 -2.08 9.81 -1.30
C HIS A 49 -0.90 9.05 -0.67
N GLU A 50 -0.64 9.26 0.62
CA GLU A 50 0.44 8.56 1.32
C GLU A 50 0.16 7.05 1.44
N ALA A 51 -1.07 6.67 1.78
CA ALA A 51 -1.49 5.26 1.82
C ALA A 51 -1.28 4.57 0.46
N GLY A 52 -1.67 5.24 -0.63
CA GLY A 52 -1.45 4.76 -2.00
C GLY A 52 0.03 4.60 -2.34
N ARG A 53 0.88 5.57 -1.96
CA ARG A 53 2.34 5.47 -2.15
C ARG A 53 2.94 4.28 -1.42
N LEU A 54 2.54 4.06 -0.16
CA LEU A 54 3.00 2.92 0.63
C LEU A 54 2.56 1.59 0.01
N GLN A 55 1.32 1.51 -0.46
CA GLN A 55 0.80 0.32 -1.15
C GLN A 55 1.59 0.03 -2.43
N LEU A 56 1.79 1.04 -3.29
CA LEU A 56 2.55 0.90 -4.52
C LEU A 56 4.00 0.43 -4.25
N ARG A 57 4.65 0.99 -3.22
CA ARG A 57 5.98 0.54 -2.80
C ARG A 57 6.00 -0.93 -2.39
N ARG A 58 5.00 -1.39 -1.63
CA ARG A 58 4.89 -2.80 -1.23
C ARG A 58 4.70 -3.72 -2.43
N GLU A 59 3.82 -3.35 -3.36
CA GLU A 59 3.59 -4.16 -4.56
C GLU A 59 4.83 -4.21 -5.46
N LEU A 60 5.49 -3.07 -5.68
CA LEU A 60 6.75 -3.03 -6.42
C LEU A 60 7.84 -3.88 -5.77
N SER A 61 7.94 -3.84 -4.44
CA SER A 61 8.88 -4.69 -3.69
C SER A 61 8.57 -6.18 -3.89
N ARG A 62 7.30 -6.58 -3.81
CA ARG A 62 6.89 -7.98 -4.06
C ARG A 62 7.21 -8.43 -5.48
N ILE A 63 6.92 -7.59 -6.48
CA ILE A 63 7.24 -7.86 -7.88
C ILE A 63 8.75 -8.02 -8.04
N HIS A 64 9.54 -7.10 -7.48
CA HIS A 64 11.00 -7.14 -7.53
C HIS A 64 11.55 -8.41 -6.89
N THR A 65 11.09 -8.78 -5.69
CA THR A 65 11.51 -10.04 -5.04
C THR A 65 11.10 -11.27 -5.84
N ARG A 66 9.94 -11.26 -6.51
CA ARG A 66 9.50 -12.39 -7.35
C ARG A 66 10.37 -12.54 -8.61
N LEU A 67 10.80 -11.42 -9.20
CA LEU A 67 11.58 -11.42 -10.44
C LEU A 67 13.08 -11.63 -10.19
N TYR A 68 13.62 -11.01 -9.15
CA TYR A 68 15.07 -10.90 -8.91
C TYR A 68 15.51 -11.48 -7.57
N GLY A 69 14.58 -11.91 -6.72
CA GLY A 69 14.90 -12.46 -5.41
C GLY A 69 15.62 -13.81 -5.53
N PRO A 70 16.40 -14.19 -4.50
CA PRO A 70 17.07 -15.48 -4.48
C PRO A 70 16.04 -16.60 -4.62
N ARG A 71 16.18 -17.41 -5.66
CA ARG A 71 15.42 -18.65 -5.80
C ARG A 71 15.65 -19.47 -4.52
N ARG A 72 14.57 -19.94 -3.88
CA ARG A 72 14.56 -20.71 -2.62
C ARG A 72 15.20 -22.11 -2.75
N THR A 73 16.29 -22.25 -3.51
CA THR A 73 17.05 -23.49 -3.70
C THR A 73 17.64 -24.02 -2.39
N GLY A 74 17.84 -23.16 -1.38
CA GLY A 74 18.38 -23.58 -0.07
C GLY A 74 17.40 -24.31 0.87
N TRP A 75 16.09 -24.08 0.75
CA TRP A 75 15.12 -24.73 1.67
C TRP A 75 14.85 -26.19 1.28
N PHE A 76 14.82 -26.48 -0.03
CA PHE A 76 14.71 -27.85 -0.54
C PHE A 76 15.96 -28.68 -0.24
N THR A 77 17.16 -28.09 -0.28
CA THR A 77 18.39 -28.80 0.09
C THR A 77 18.49 -29.05 1.60
N ALA A 78 18.03 -28.12 2.44
CA ALA A 78 17.96 -28.32 3.89
C ALA A 78 16.92 -29.39 4.29
N ALA A 79 15.75 -29.41 3.64
CA ALA A 79 14.71 -30.41 3.88
C ALA A 79 15.15 -31.83 3.45
N THR A 80 15.84 -31.95 2.31
CA THR A 80 16.36 -33.24 1.85
C THR A 80 17.57 -33.71 2.68
N ALA A 81 18.41 -32.80 3.18
CA ALA A 81 19.49 -33.13 4.11
C ALA A 81 18.98 -33.66 5.47
N GLY A 82 17.90 -33.08 6.00
CA GLY A 82 17.22 -33.56 7.20
C GLY A 82 16.61 -34.96 7.02
N LEU A 83 15.98 -35.23 5.87
CA LEU A 83 15.44 -36.55 5.55
C LEU A 83 16.52 -37.63 5.37
N ARG A 84 17.66 -37.28 4.75
CA ARG A 84 18.76 -38.23 4.51
C ARG A 84 19.45 -38.66 5.82
N THR A 85 19.56 -37.76 6.79
CA THR A 85 20.15 -38.08 8.11
C THR A 85 19.25 -38.96 8.97
N VAL A 86 17.92 -38.82 8.85
CA VAL A 86 16.96 -39.70 9.54
C VAL A 86 16.96 -41.10 8.94
N LEU A 87 17.02 -41.22 7.61
CA LEU A 87 17.06 -42.52 6.91
C LEU A 87 18.34 -43.32 7.16
N LEU A 88 19.50 -42.66 7.28
CA LEU A 88 20.77 -43.33 7.57
C LEU A 88 20.95 -43.72 9.05
N ARG A 89 20.07 -43.22 9.93
CA ARG A 89 20.11 -43.51 11.38
C ARG A 89 19.15 -44.62 11.81
N TRP A 90 18.59 -45.39 10.87
CA TRP A 90 17.71 -46.52 11.18
C TRP A 90 18.42 -47.88 11.02
N PRO A 91 18.88 -48.52 12.12
CA PRO A 91 19.55 -49.82 12.06
C PRO A 91 18.55 -50.92 12.38
N ARG A 92 17.67 -51.31 11.45
CA ARG A 92 16.82 -52.51 11.69
C ARG A 92 16.10 -53.08 10.46
N PHE A 93 16.87 -53.63 9.52
CA PHE A 93 16.43 -54.79 8.73
C PHE A 93 17.65 -55.68 8.44
N ARG A 94 18.12 -56.38 9.48
CA ARG A 94 18.95 -57.57 9.33
C ARG A 94 18.03 -58.76 9.53
N SER A 95 17.52 -59.33 8.44
CA SER A 95 16.82 -60.61 8.48
C SER A 95 17.83 -61.68 8.86
N ARG A 96 17.61 -62.33 10.00
CA ARG A 96 18.20 -63.63 10.31
C ARG A 96 17.39 -64.66 9.54
N SER A 97 18.04 -65.36 8.61
CA SER A 97 17.71 -66.73 8.21
C SER A 97 18.87 -67.61 8.64
#